data_AF-A0A6I3LJY8-F1
#
_entry.id   AF-A0A6I3LJY8-F1
#
_cell.length_a   1.000
_cell.length_b   1.000
_cell.length_c   1.000
_cell.angle_alpha   90.00
_cell.angle_beta   90.00
_cell.angle_gamma   90.00
#
_symmetry.space_group_name_H-M   'P 1'
#
loop_
_entity.id
_entity.type
_entity.pdbx_description
1 polymer ?
#
loop_
_entity_poly.entity_id
_entity_poly.type
_entity_poly.pdbx_seq_one_letter_code
_entity_poly.pdbx_strand_id
1 'polypeptide(L)'
;MKKFIFLFLLVISSSISHGQGIEKDIFEDLKYRSQGYSATFKKNIFDDLVFSDNQKNKIEFTKKYLDLQFPGIHDSEGKKISLFEQLLLTHQKDNGYVATYKVDIFDTVIFEDNRGNKTEMGKDIHGNSTFKENRGGKSSSISTNFRGEVEYSSGGVKATLKKTFKGTWMYEDTDKNTIEFSSKAWDKMLEKFGRKEDVLFFFVQEFLY
;
A
#
# COMPACT_ATOMS: atom_id res chain seq x y z
N MET A 1 -1.03 -7.54 -18.52
CA MET A 1 -1.43 -6.94 -17.21
C MET A 1 -0.31 -7.23 -16.22
N LYS A 2 0.59 -6.27 -15.99
CA LYS A 2 1.71 -6.46 -15.05
C LYS A 2 1.19 -6.20 -13.63
N LYS A 3 1.34 -7.20 -12.77
CA LYS A 3 1.00 -7.14 -11.34
C LYS A 3 1.96 -6.16 -10.68
N PHE A 4 1.44 -5.10 -10.07
CA PHE A 4 2.26 -4.16 -9.33
C PHE A 4 2.49 -4.72 -7.92
N ILE A 5 3.74 -5.11 -7.67
CA ILE A 5 4.26 -5.42 -6.34
C ILE A 5 4.71 -4.08 -5.78
N PHE A 6 3.93 -3.50 -4.86
CA PHE A 6 4.50 -2.50 -3.95
C PHE A 6 5.43 -3.23 -2.99
N LEU A 7 6.70 -2.79 -2.99
CA LEU A 7 7.79 -3.33 -2.20
C LEU A 7 7.52 -3.11 -0.70
N PHE A 8 6.81 -4.03 -0.06
CA PHE A 8 6.94 -4.23 1.39
C PHE A 8 8.30 -4.90 1.62
N LEU A 9 9.12 -4.35 2.51
CA LEU A 9 10.42 -4.90 2.90
C LEU A 9 10.26 -6.37 3.35
N LEU A 10 10.52 -7.29 2.42
CA LEU A 10 10.55 -8.73 2.64
C LEU A 10 11.95 -9.06 3.17
N VAL A 11 12.11 -8.99 4.49
CA VAL A 11 13.26 -9.63 5.15
C VAL A 11 12.99 -11.13 5.11
N ILE A 12 13.48 -11.79 4.05
CA ILE A 12 13.57 -13.24 3.99
C ILE A 12 14.80 -13.63 4.82
N SER A 13 14.59 -13.90 6.11
CA SER A 13 15.45 -14.82 6.84
C SER A 13 14.75 -16.19 6.85
N SER A 14 15.29 -17.09 6.05
CA SER A 14 14.94 -18.50 6.05
C SER A 14 15.20 -19.11 7.43
N SER A 15 14.15 -19.56 8.08
CA SER A 15 14.18 -20.70 9.01
C SER A 15 12.78 -21.30 9.05
N ILE A 16 12.68 -22.55 8.59
CA ILE A 16 11.50 -23.38 8.76
C ILE A 16 11.27 -23.50 10.26
N SER A 17 10.17 -22.92 10.73
CA SER A 17 9.48 -23.40 11.92
C SER A 17 8.01 -23.44 11.52
N HIS A 18 7.55 -24.61 11.04
CA HIS A 18 6.13 -24.82 10.81
C HIS A 18 5.39 -24.56 12.13
N GLY A 19 4.62 -23.47 12.15
CA GLY A 19 3.43 -23.21 12.97
C GLY A 19 3.27 -23.99 14.27
N GLN A 20 4.18 -23.87 15.24
CA GLN A 20 3.98 -24.43 16.60
C GLN A 20 2.92 -23.65 17.42
N GLY A 21 1.93 -23.06 16.77
CA GLY A 21 0.88 -22.32 17.47
C GLY A 21 -0.27 -21.82 16.61
N ILE A 22 -0.27 -22.04 15.28
CA ILE A 22 -1.40 -21.72 14.41
C ILE A 22 -2.24 -22.98 14.21
N GLU A 23 -3.49 -22.95 14.67
CA GLU A 23 -4.46 -24.03 14.57
C GLU A 23 -5.71 -23.56 13.82
N LYS A 24 -6.48 -24.50 13.26
CA LYS A 24 -7.82 -24.22 12.74
C LYS A 24 -8.87 -24.61 13.76
N ASP A 25 -9.95 -23.83 13.84
CA ASP A 25 -11.13 -24.27 14.57
C ASP A 25 -12.14 -25.01 13.67
N ILE A 26 -13.28 -25.37 14.25
CA ILE A 26 -14.35 -26.12 13.57
C ILE A 26 -15.00 -25.35 12.40
N PHE A 27 -14.76 -24.04 12.29
CA PHE A 27 -15.21 -23.20 11.19
C PHE A 27 -14.08 -22.90 10.19
N GLU A 28 -12.95 -23.61 10.31
CA GLU A 28 -11.73 -23.41 9.53
C GLU A 28 -11.06 -22.03 9.74
N ASP A 29 -11.45 -21.30 10.78
CA ASP A 29 -10.80 -20.05 11.16
C ASP A 29 -9.42 -20.32 11.77
N LEU A 30 -8.43 -19.47 11.45
CA LEU A 30 -7.10 -19.59 12.02
C LEU A 30 -7.06 -18.99 13.43
N LYS A 31 -6.39 -19.68 14.35
CA LYS A 31 -6.16 -19.26 15.73
C LYS A 31 -4.68 -19.35 16.06
N TYR A 32 -4.18 -18.39 16.82
CA TYR A 32 -2.84 -18.41 17.37
C TYR A 32 -2.87 -18.29 18.88
N ARG A 33 -2.02 -19.05 19.58
CA ARG A 33 -1.81 -18.89 21.02
C ARG A 33 -0.34 -19.13 21.37
N SER A 34 0.28 -18.17 22.06
CA SER A 34 1.64 -18.30 22.59
C SER A 34 1.86 -17.34 23.76
N GLN A 35 2.42 -17.84 24.86
CA GLN A 35 2.90 -17.04 26.01
C GLN A 35 1.95 -15.89 26.44
N GLY A 36 0.65 -16.19 26.61
CA GLY A 36 -0.35 -15.20 27.07
C GLY A 36 -0.89 -14.28 25.96
N TYR A 37 -0.38 -14.38 24.74
CA TYR A 37 -0.96 -13.76 23.55
C TYR A 37 -1.86 -14.74 22.79
N SER A 38 -2.97 -14.25 22.26
CA SER A 38 -3.85 -15.03 21.39
C SER A 38 -4.47 -14.16 20.32
N ALA A 39 -4.56 -14.69 19.10
CA ALA A 39 -5.17 -14.01 17.98
C ALA A 39 -6.01 -14.97 17.12
N THR A 40 -6.88 -14.41 16.30
CA THR A 40 -7.72 -15.13 15.34
C THR A 40 -7.72 -14.42 14.00
N PHE A 41 -7.81 -15.18 12.93
CA PHE A 41 -8.00 -14.66 11.58
C PHE A 41 -9.17 -15.39 10.93
N LYS A 42 -10.27 -14.67 10.79
CA LYS A 42 -11.59 -15.23 10.54
C LYS A 42 -12.21 -14.70 9.29
N LYS A 43 -13.03 -15.51 8.64
CA LYS A 43 -13.87 -15.06 7.53
C LYS A 43 -15.23 -14.58 8.06
N ASN A 44 -15.68 -13.39 7.66
CA ASN A 44 -17.03 -12.92 7.99
C ASN A 44 -18.06 -13.34 6.91
N ILE A 45 -19.31 -12.91 7.06
CA ILE A 45 -20.41 -13.22 6.13
C ILE A 45 -20.27 -12.59 4.73
N PHE A 46 -19.37 -11.63 4.56
CA PHE A 46 -19.08 -10.95 3.29
C PHE A 46 -17.79 -11.49 2.63
N ASP A 47 -17.26 -12.59 3.14
CA ASP A 47 -15.95 -13.16 2.79
C ASP A 47 -14.76 -12.24 3.09
N ASP A 48 -14.93 -11.20 3.91
CA ASP A 48 -13.82 -10.41 4.41
C ASP A 48 -12.97 -11.25 5.36
N LEU A 49 -11.68 -10.93 5.46
CA LEU A 49 -10.80 -11.53 6.45
C LEU A 49 -10.54 -10.55 7.59
N VAL A 50 -10.82 -10.99 8.81
CA VAL A 50 -10.75 -10.17 10.02
C VAL A 50 -9.74 -10.78 10.99
N PHE A 51 -8.68 -10.04 11.25
CA PHE A 51 -7.75 -10.31 12.34
C PHE A 51 -8.26 -9.69 13.63
N SER A 52 -8.13 -10.40 14.74
CA SER A 52 -8.39 -9.87 16.07
C SER A 52 -7.52 -10.57 17.11
N ASP A 53 -7.10 -9.87 18.15
CA ASP A 53 -6.30 -10.44 19.23
C ASP A 53 -6.74 -10.04 20.64
N ASN A 54 -6.09 -10.61 21.66
CA ASN A 54 -6.37 -10.29 23.06
C ASN A 54 -5.76 -8.96 23.54
N GLN A 55 -5.08 -8.21 22.66
CA GLN A 55 -4.64 -6.83 22.89
C GLN A 55 -5.62 -5.81 22.29
N LYS A 56 -6.82 -6.26 21.91
CA LYS A 56 -7.89 -5.45 21.31
C LYS A 56 -7.53 -4.89 19.93
N ASN A 57 -6.53 -5.47 19.26
CA ASN A 57 -6.26 -5.12 17.87
C ASN A 57 -7.33 -5.75 16.97
N LYS A 58 -7.74 -5.05 15.91
CA LYS A 58 -8.65 -5.53 14.88
C LYS A 58 -8.24 -4.99 13.51
N ILE A 59 -7.93 -5.88 12.57
CA ILE A 59 -7.63 -5.49 11.18
C ILE A 59 -8.60 -6.19 10.24
N GLU A 60 -9.24 -5.43 9.38
CA GLU A 60 -10.25 -5.93 8.44
C GLU A 60 -9.78 -5.74 6.99
N PHE A 61 -9.85 -6.81 6.20
CA PHE A 61 -9.55 -6.82 4.77
C PHE A 61 -10.82 -7.17 4.01
N THR A 62 -11.39 -6.21 3.27
CA THR A 62 -12.61 -6.50 2.53
C THR A 62 -12.34 -7.50 1.41
N LYS A 63 -13.34 -8.30 1.05
CA LYS A 63 -13.26 -9.25 -0.06
C LYS A 63 -12.72 -8.62 -1.34
N LYS A 64 -13.23 -7.44 -1.71
CA LYS A 64 -12.79 -6.72 -2.93
C LYS A 64 -11.31 -6.33 -2.86
N TYR A 65 -10.82 -5.93 -1.69
CA TYR A 65 -9.39 -5.66 -1.50
C TYR A 65 -8.55 -6.94 -1.61
N LEU A 66 -9.01 -8.03 -0.98
CA LEU A 66 -8.36 -9.34 -1.03
C LEU A 66 -8.28 -9.89 -2.45
N ASP A 67 -9.37 -9.83 -3.22
CA ASP A 67 -9.41 -10.29 -4.62
C ASP A 67 -8.42 -9.50 -5.50
N LEU A 68 -8.28 -8.21 -5.24
CA LEU A 68 -7.40 -7.31 -5.99
C LEU A 68 -5.91 -7.52 -5.63
N GLN A 69 -5.59 -7.52 -4.33
CA GLN A 69 -4.20 -7.49 -3.84
C GLN A 69 -3.63 -8.89 -3.54
N PHE A 70 -4.49 -9.84 -3.20
CA PHE A 70 -4.13 -11.20 -2.83
C PHE A 70 -4.94 -12.22 -3.65
N PRO A 71 -4.83 -12.21 -5.00
CA PRO A 71 -5.67 -13.06 -5.84
C PRO A 71 -5.54 -14.54 -5.47
N GLY A 72 -6.67 -15.21 -5.27
CA GLY A 72 -6.76 -16.61 -4.85
C GLY A 72 -6.44 -16.85 -3.37
N ILE A 73 -6.50 -15.83 -2.51
CA ILE A 73 -6.34 -16.01 -1.06
C ILE A 73 -7.49 -16.80 -0.44
N HIS A 74 -8.70 -16.68 -0.97
CA HIS A 74 -9.88 -17.39 -0.45
C HIS A 74 -9.75 -18.90 -0.55
N ASP A 75 -9.07 -19.40 -1.59
CA ASP A 75 -8.89 -20.83 -1.86
C ASP A 75 -7.54 -21.38 -1.34
N SER A 76 -6.61 -20.49 -0.96
CA SER A 76 -5.25 -20.88 -0.60
C SER A 76 -5.00 -20.72 0.90
N GLU A 77 -4.97 -21.85 1.59
CA GLU A 77 -4.65 -21.89 3.02
C GLU A 77 -3.26 -21.32 3.32
N GLY A 78 -2.26 -21.66 2.49
CA GLY A 78 -0.91 -21.14 2.63
C GLY A 78 -0.89 -19.61 2.59
N LYS A 79 -1.64 -18.97 1.67
CA LYS A 79 -1.72 -17.50 1.61
C LYS A 79 -2.41 -16.91 2.84
N LYS A 80 -3.48 -17.53 3.35
CA LYS A 80 -4.14 -17.08 4.58
C LYS A 80 -3.22 -17.19 5.79
N ILE A 81 -2.48 -18.30 5.91
CA ILE A 81 -1.49 -18.50 6.98
C ILE A 81 -0.39 -17.46 6.89
N SER A 82 0.19 -17.24 5.71
CA SER A 82 1.25 -16.22 5.54
C SER A 82 0.78 -14.80 5.88
N LEU A 83 -0.44 -14.42 5.46
CA LEU A 83 -1.02 -13.13 5.84
C LEU A 83 -1.26 -13.05 7.35
N PHE A 84 -1.75 -14.13 7.98
CA PHE A 84 -1.95 -14.19 9.42
C PHE A 84 -0.64 -14.07 10.19
N GLU A 85 0.41 -14.79 9.78
CA GLU A 85 1.77 -14.69 10.36
C GLU A 85 2.32 -13.26 10.27
N GLN A 86 2.14 -12.59 9.12
CA GLN A 86 2.56 -11.20 8.97
C GLN A 86 1.83 -10.27 9.95
N LEU A 87 0.52 -10.47 10.15
CA LEU A 87 -0.28 -9.68 11.09
C LEU A 87 0.15 -9.93 12.53
N LEU A 88 0.43 -11.18 12.91
CA LEU A 88 0.98 -11.53 14.22
C LEU A 88 2.30 -10.80 14.46
N LEU A 89 3.24 -10.89 13.51
CA LEU A 89 4.56 -10.26 13.64
C LEU A 89 4.46 -8.75 13.77
N THR A 90 3.55 -8.13 13.02
CA THR A 90 3.40 -6.68 12.92
C THR A 90 2.66 -6.11 14.14
N HIS A 91 1.59 -6.77 14.60
CA HIS A 91 0.64 -6.19 15.56
C HIS A 91 0.68 -6.81 16.96
N GLN A 92 1.49 -7.85 17.22
CA GLN A 92 1.61 -8.43 18.57
C GLN A 92 2.09 -7.46 19.67
N LYS A 93 2.62 -6.28 19.31
CA LYS A 93 3.05 -5.23 20.26
C LYS A 93 2.09 -4.04 20.30
N ASP A 94 1.12 -4.01 19.39
CA ASP A 94 0.12 -2.96 19.36
C ASP A 94 -0.97 -3.23 20.38
N ASN A 95 -1.59 -2.17 20.91
CA ASN A 95 -2.73 -2.29 21.81
C ASN A 95 -3.87 -1.41 21.29
N GLY A 96 -5.03 -2.02 21.07
CA GLY A 96 -6.22 -1.35 20.57
C GLY A 96 -6.08 -0.79 19.14
N TYR A 97 -5.17 -1.32 18.32
CA TYR A 97 -5.01 -0.88 16.93
C TYR A 97 -6.16 -1.38 16.06
N VAL A 98 -6.82 -0.46 15.36
CA VAL A 98 -7.93 -0.78 14.46
C VAL A 98 -7.63 -0.25 13.08
N ALA A 99 -7.67 -1.12 12.06
CA ALA A 99 -7.42 -0.74 10.68
C ALA A 99 -8.34 -1.47 9.70
N THR A 100 -8.59 -0.81 8.56
CA THR A 100 -9.42 -1.33 7.49
C THR A 100 -8.73 -1.14 6.14
N TYR A 101 -8.68 -2.22 5.36
CA TYR A 101 -8.25 -2.23 3.97
C TYR A 101 -9.46 -2.54 3.09
N LYS A 102 -9.84 -1.60 2.23
CA LYS A 102 -11.03 -1.70 1.39
C LYS A 102 -10.81 -1.19 -0.02
N VAL A 103 -11.75 -1.49 -0.90
CA VAL A 103 -11.85 -0.89 -2.22
C VAL A 103 -13.24 -0.30 -2.35
N ASP A 104 -13.33 0.98 -2.74
CA ASP A 104 -14.60 1.67 -2.89
C ASP A 104 -15.31 1.32 -4.22
N ILE A 105 -16.42 2.01 -4.49
CA ILE A 105 -17.22 1.82 -5.70
C ILE A 105 -16.55 2.32 -6.98
N PHE A 106 -15.51 3.15 -6.86
CA PHE A 106 -14.72 3.71 -7.96
C PHE A 106 -13.40 2.96 -8.17
N ASP A 107 -13.27 1.76 -7.59
CA ASP A 107 -12.04 0.96 -7.58
C ASP A 107 -10.84 1.66 -6.94
N THR A 108 -11.10 2.61 -6.03
CA THR A 108 -10.06 3.24 -5.20
C THR A 108 -9.74 2.31 -4.04
N VAL A 109 -8.47 1.93 -3.91
CA VAL A 109 -7.93 1.23 -2.75
C VAL A 109 -7.80 2.22 -1.60
N ILE A 110 -8.38 1.88 -0.45
CA ILE A 110 -8.39 2.72 0.74
C ILE A 110 -7.85 1.91 1.92
N PHE A 111 -6.87 2.48 2.60
CA PHE A 111 -6.41 2.05 3.91
C PHE A 111 -6.72 3.15 4.92
N GLU A 112 -7.24 2.80 6.09
CA GLU A 112 -7.45 3.74 7.19
C GLU A 112 -7.25 3.06 8.53
N ASP A 113 -6.78 3.80 9.53
CA ASP A 113 -6.63 3.30 10.89
C ASP A 113 -7.10 4.28 11.98
N ASN A 114 -7.21 3.77 13.21
CA ASN A 114 -7.62 4.56 14.37
C ASN A 114 -6.50 5.43 14.95
N ARG A 115 -5.34 5.53 14.29
CA ARG A 115 -4.26 6.47 14.60
C ARG A 115 -4.32 7.72 13.71
N GLY A 116 -5.33 7.81 12.85
CA GLY A 116 -5.56 8.93 11.95
C GLY A 116 -4.78 8.81 10.63
N ASN A 117 -4.21 7.65 10.32
CA ASN A 117 -3.60 7.42 9.03
C ASN A 117 -4.67 7.05 8.00
N LYS A 118 -4.55 7.58 6.79
CA LYS A 118 -5.42 7.25 5.66
C LYS A 118 -4.65 7.29 4.35
N THR A 119 -4.77 6.26 3.53
CA THR A 119 -4.19 6.22 2.19
C THR A 119 -5.28 5.88 1.18
N GLU A 120 -5.33 6.63 0.09
CA GLU A 120 -6.25 6.42 -1.03
C GLU A 120 -5.43 6.32 -2.32
N MET A 121 -5.64 5.26 -3.08
CA MET A 121 -4.98 5.03 -4.37
C MET A 121 -6.01 4.59 -5.39
N GLY A 122 -6.15 5.35 -6.48
CA GLY A 122 -7.18 5.08 -7.48
C GLY A 122 -6.94 5.84 -8.76
N LYS A 123 -8.03 6.18 -9.44
CA LYS A 123 -8.02 7.03 -10.63
C LYS A 123 -8.97 8.21 -10.46
N ASP A 124 -8.64 9.33 -11.09
CA ASP A 124 -9.58 10.44 -11.23
C ASP A 124 -10.64 10.15 -12.32
N ILE A 125 -11.57 11.09 -12.50
CA ILE A 125 -12.64 11.00 -13.51
C ILE A 125 -12.13 10.97 -14.96
N HIS A 126 -10.87 11.33 -15.20
CA HIS A 126 -10.21 11.29 -16.49
C HIS A 126 -9.36 10.02 -16.68
N GLY A 127 -9.36 9.12 -15.68
CA GLY A 127 -8.60 7.87 -15.69
C GLY A 127 -7.13 8.02 -15.28
N ASN A 128 -6.71 9.20 -14.81
CA ASN A 128 -5.35 9.45 -14.33
C ASN A 128 -5.14 8.84 -12.94
N SER A 129 -3.97 8.28 -12.68
CA SER A 129 -3.66 7.73 -11.36
C SER A 129 -3.63 8.84 -10.30
N THR A 130 -4.19 8.54 -9.13
CA THR A 130 -4.16 9.41 -7.97
C THR A 130 -3.68 8.62 -6.75
N PHE A 131 -2.88 9.28 -5.94
CA PHE A 131 -2.51 8.79 -4.62
C PHE A 131 -2.57 9.94 -3.63
N LYS A 132 -3.21 9.68 -2.49
CA LYS A 132 -3.32 10.60 -1.37
C LYS A 132 -3.01 9.85 -0.11
N GLU A 133 -2.28 10.48 0.78
CA GLU A 133 -1.93 9.91 2.05
C GLU A 133 -2.04 10.99 3.14
N ASN A 134 -2.59 10.60 4.28
CA ASN A 134 -2.51 11.34 5.52
C ASN A 134 -1.78 10.45 6.54
N ARG A 135 -0.68 10.94 7.10
CA ARG A 135 0.03 10.27 8.20
C ARG A 135 0.31 11.26 9.31
N GLY A 136 -0.20 10.98 10.50
CA GLY A 136 0.02 11.83 11.68
C GLY A 136 -0.33 13.31 11.44
N GLY A 137 -1.41 13.57 10.69
CA GLY A 137 -1.87 14.93 10.37
C GLY A 137 -1.15 15.61 9.20
N LYS A 138 -0.14 14.96 8.58
CA LYS A 138 0.50 15.45 7.36
C LYS A 138 -0.15 14.80 6.14
N SER A 139 -0.69 15.61 5.24
CA SER A 139 -1.24 15.15 3.97
C SER A 139 -0.22 15.28 2.84
N SER A 140 -0.04 14.22 2.07
CA SER A 140 0.70 14.20 0.82
C SER A 140 -0.19 13.70 -0.32
N SER A 141 0.10 14.13 -1.54
CA SER A 141 -0.62 13.68 -2.72
C SER A 141 0.28 13.65 -3.94
N ILE A 142 0.03 12.69 -4.83
CA ILE A 142 0.58 12.66 -6.18
C ILE A 142 -0.54 12.40 -7.19
N SER A 143 -0.60 13.20 -8.24
CA SER A 143 -1.64 13.08 -9.28
C SER A 143 -1.17 13.65 -10.60
N THR A 144 -1.75 13.14 -11.69
CA THR A 144 -1.54 13.72 -13.03
C THR A 144 -2.64 14.73 -13.35
N ASN A 145 -2.26 15.93 -13.77
CA ASN A 145 -3.19 17.00 -14.14
C ASN A 145 -3.70 16.86 -15.60
N PHE A 146 -4.61 17.73 -16.03
CA PHE A 146 -5.21 17.68 -17.38
C PHE A 146 -4.22 17.92 -18.53
N ARG A 147 -3.03 18.47 -18.25
CA ARG A 147 -1.94 18.65 -19.21
C ARG A 147 -1.01 17.44 -19.29
N GLY A 148 -1.27 16.41 -18.48
CA GLY A 148 -0.42 15.22 -18.39
C GLY A 148 0.85 15.42 -17.57
N GLU A 149 0.91 16.49 -16.78
CA GLU A 149 2.00 16.76 -15.83
C GLU A 149 1.69 16.04 -14.51
N VAL A 150 2.71 15.43 -13.90
CA VAL A 150 2.57 14.77 -12.61
C VAL A 150 2.98 15.76 -11.52
N GLU A 151 2.15 15.91 -10.50
CA GLU A 151 2.34 16.86 -9.41
C GLU A 151 2.38 16.13 -8.07
N TYR A 152 3.33 16.50 -7.23
CA TYR A 152 3.47 16.11 -5.83
C TYR A 152 3.23 17.31 -4.93
N SER A 153 2.57 17.10 -3.80
CA SER A 153 2.39 18.11 -2.76
C SER A 153 2.38 17.48 -1.37
N SER A 154 3.12 18.05 -0.42
CA SER A 154 3.10 17.66 0.99
C SER A 154 3.58 18.81 1.88
N GLY A 155 2.74 19.28 2.80
CA GLY A 155 3.16 20.27 3.82
C GLY A 155 3.82 21.55 3.27
N GLY A 156 3.40 22.02 2.08
CA GLY A 156 3.98 23.19 1.41
C GLY A 156 5.10 22.88 0.42
N VAL A 157 5.70 21.69 0.51
CA VAL A 157 6.65 21.16 -0.48
C VAL A 157 5.86 20.70 -1.71
N LYS A 158 6.37 21.03 -2.90
CA LYS A 158 5.79 20.62 -4.17
C LYS A 158 6.88 20.18 -5.14
N ALA A 159 6.55 19.22 -5.99
CA ALA A 159 7.41 18.82 -7.10
C ALA A 159 6.55 18.50 -8.33
N THR A 160 7.08 18.72 -9.52
CA THR A 160 6.36 18.52 -10.78
C THR A 160 7.24 17.77 -11.78
N LEU A 161 6.62 16.89 -12.55
CA LEU A 161 7.21 16.19 -13.67
C LEU A 161 6.42 16.51 -14.95
N LYS A 162 7.01 17.26 -15.87
CA LYS A 162 6.33 17.76 -17.07
C LYS A 162 7.13 17.55 -18.33
N LYS A 163 6.43 17.39 -19.46
CA LYS A 163 7.05 17.38 -20.78
C LYS A 163 7.30 18.82 -21.23
N THR A 164 8.51 19.12 -21.69
CA THR A 164 8.87 20.46 -22.19
C THR A 164 8.41 20.63 -23.65
N PHE A 165 8.45 21.87 -24.15
CA PHE A 165 8.17 22.17 -25.55
C PHE A 165 9.14 21.51 -26.54
N LYS A 166 10.36 21.16 -26.09
CA LYS A 166 11.36 20.45 -26.89
C LYS A 166 11.10 18.95 -26.97
N GLY A 167 10.07 18.46 -26.26
CA GLY A 167 9.75 17.05 -26.16
C GLY A 167 10.59 16.27 -25.14
N THR A 168 11.55 16.92 -24.49
CA THR A 168 12.25 16.41 -23.29
C THR A 168 11.30 16.44 -22.09
N TRP A 169 11.72 15.87 -20.98
CA TRP A 169 10.97 15.92 -19.74
C TRP A 169 11.78 16.60 -18.65
N MET A 170 11.09 17.21 -17.69
CA MET A 170 11.67 18.05 -16.66
C MET A 170 11.05 17.76 -15.30
N TYR A 171 11.92 17.59 -14.30
CA TYR A 171 11.60 17.65 -12.88
C TYR A 171 11.88 19.06 -12.35
N GLU A 172 11.01 19.55 -11.48
CA GLU A 172 11.16 20.84 -10.78
C GLU A 172 10.49 20.76 -9.40
N ASP A 173 11.14 21.30 -8.36
CA ASP A 173 10.58 21.33 -7.00
C ASP A 173 10.63 22.72 -6.33
N THR A 174 10.06 22.80 -5.13
CA THR A 174 10.00 24.03 -4.32
C THR A 174 11.38 24.56 -3.91
N ASP A 175 12.41 23.71 -3.88
CA ASP A 175 13.77 24.09 -3.52
C ASP A 175 14.59 24.54 -4.75
N LYS A 176 13.91 24.64 -5.91
CA LYS A 176 14.47 25.02 -7.22
C LYS A 176 15.46 23.99 -7.77
N ASN A 177 15.42 22.74 -7.31
CA ASN A 177 16.11 21.68 -8.02
C ASN A 177 15.40 21.46 -9.36
N THR A 178 16.18 21.42 -10.43
CA THR A 178 15.66 21.19 -11.78
C THR A 178 16.51 20.16 -12.50
N ILE A 179 15.84 19.19 -13.12
CA ILE A 179 16.51 18.15 -13.90
C ILE A 179 15.77 17.99 -15.22
N GLU A 180 16.45 18.27 -16.31
CA GLU A 180 15.96 17.98 -17.65
C GLU A 180 16.56 16.66 -18.15
N PHE A 181 15.72 15.81 -18.71
CA PHE A 181 16.12 14.52 -19.23
C PHE A 181 15.61 14.34 -20.66
N SER A 182 16.48 13.80 -21.51
CA SER A 182 16.14 13.44 -22.89
C SER A 182 15.03 12.40 -22.93
N SER A 183 14.30 12.31 -24.05
CA SER A 183 13.27 11.29 -24.25
C SER A 183 13.81 9.86 -24.03
N LYS A 184 15.06 9.59 -24.46
CA LYS A 184 15.72 8.30 -24.23
C LYS A 184 15.97 8.01 -22.75
N ALA A 185 16.35 9.02 -21.97
CA ALA A 185 16.53 8.86 -20.53
C ALA A 185 15.18 8.66 -19.83
N TRP A 186 14.14 9.38 -20.29
CA TRP A 186 12.78 9.19 -19.82
C TRP A 186 12.25 7.78 -20.06
N ASP A 187 12.42 7.25 -21.28
CA ASP A 187 11.95 5.91 -21.62
C ASP A 187 12.58 4.84 -20.71
N LYS A 188 13.88 4.99 -20.40
CA LYS A 188 14.57 4.13 -19.42
C LYS A 188 14.00 4.26 -18.00
N MET A 189 13.63 5.48 -17.57
CA MET A 189 12.97 5.68 -16.29
C MET A 189 11.61 4.97 -16.27
N LEU A 190 10.82 5.09 -17.33
CA LEU A 190 9.54 4.39 -17.42
C LEU A 190 9.70 2.87 -17.51
N GLU A 191 10.73 2.36 -18.16
CA GLU A 191 11.05 0.92 -18.13
C GLU A 191 11.36 0.43 -16.71
N LYS A 192 12.11 1.23 -15.94
CA LYS A 192 12.52 0.90 -14.57
C LYS A 192 11.38 1.00 -13.57
N PHE A 193 10.64 2.11 -13.58
CA PHE A 193 9.65 2.46 -12.57
C PHE A 193 8.21 2.12 -12.99
N GLY A 194 7.95 1.96 -14.29
CA GLY A 194 6.65 1.57 -14.83
C GLY A 194 5.65 2.72 -14.99
N ARG A 195 5.61 3.68 -14.06
CA ARG A 195 4.66 4.81 -14.08
C ARG A 195 5.36 6.14 -13.84
N LYS A 196 4.78 7.23 -14.35
CA LYS A 196 5.32 8.58 -14.20
C LYS A 196 5.31 9.05 -12.75
N GLU A 197 4.26 8.66 -12.02
CA GLU A 197 4.08 8.92 -10.60
C GLU A 197 5.21 8.31 -9.77
N ASP A 198 5.63 7.08 -10.09
CA ASP A 198 6.73 6.41 -9.41
C ASP A 198 8.07 7.08 -9.70
N VAL A 199 8.26 7.64 -10.91
CA VAL A 199 9.45 8.43 -11.24
C VAL A 199 9.47 9.75 -10.47
N LEU A 200 8.35 10.46 -10.39
CA LEU A 200 8.28 11.68 -9.58
C LEU A 200 8.52 11.38 -8.10
N PHE A 201 7.92 10.31 -7.57
CA PHE A 201 8.12 9.90 -6.18
C PHE A 201 9.59 9.57 -5.90
N PHE A 202 10.29 8.91 -6.83
CA PHE A 202 11.74 8.69 -6.73
C PHE A 202 12.51 10.01 -6.55
N PHE A 203 12.24 11.03 -7.37
CA PHE A 203 12.93 12.31 -7.22
C PHE A 203 12.55 13.06 -5.95
N VAL A 204 11.30 12.97 -5.52
CA VAL A 204 10.86 13.53 -4.23
C VAL A 204 11.65 12.89 -3.08
N GLN A 205 11.85 11.58 -3.09
CA GLN A 205 12.64 10.89 -2.07
C GLN A 205 14.14 11.23 -2.13
N GLU A 206 14.68 11.56 -3.30
CA GLU A 206 16.10 11.89 -3.47
C GLU A 206 16.43 13.33 -3.09
N PHE A 207 15.52 14.28 -3.36
CA PHE A 207 15.81 15.72 -3.24
C PHE A 207 15.11 16.42 -2.09
N LEU A 208 13.98 15.89 -1.60
CA LEU A 208 13.14 16.58 -0.59
C LEU A 208 13.08 15.84 0.75
N TYR A 209 13.67 14.64 0.86
CA TYR A 209 13.73 13.81 2.05
C TYR A 209 15.11 13.17 2.21
#